data_AF-A0A2K4WA69-F1
#
_entry.id   AF-A0A2K4WA69-F1
#
_cell.length_a   1.000
_cell.length_b   1.000
_cell.length_c   1.000
_cell.angle_alpha   90.00
_cell.angle_beta   90.00
_cell.angle_gamma   90.00
#
_symmetry.space_group_name_H-M   'P 1'
#
loop_
_entity.id
_entity.type
_entity.pdbx_description
1 polymer ?
#
loop_
_entity_poly.entity_id
_entity_poly.type
_entity_poly.pdbx_seq_one_letter_code
_entity_poly.pdbx_strand_id
1 'polypeptide(L)' 'MKTAHRISSLANQLNELQSYLGQASGRPSKAVREAQRIAAELAFSLENWHLETLHIPETERGHYRTQNPYYSAH' A
#
# COMPACT_ATOMS: atom_id res chain seq x y z
N MET A 1 1.55 9.48 19.46
CA MET A 1 2.69 9.05 18.61
C MET A 1 2.35 7.99 17.55
N LYS A 2 1.09 7.57 17.36
CA LYS A 2 0.74 6.56 16.33
C LYS A 2 0.82 7.08 14.89
N THR A 3 0.47 8.35 14.66
CA THR A 3 0.44 8.97 13.33
C THR A 3 1.82 9.13 12.73
N ALA A 4 2.79 9.66 13.49
CA ALA A 4 4.16 9.86 13.00
C ALA A 4 4.82 8.52 12.59
N HIS A 5 4.65 7.47 13.40
CA HIS A 5 5.18 6.15 13.09
C HIS A 5 4.55 5.56 11.81
N ARG A 6 3.22 5.69 11.64
CA ARG A 6 2.53 5.26 10.41
C ARG A 6 3.00 6.04 9.18
N ILE A 7 3.15 7.35 9.29
CA ILE A 7 3.68 8.19 8.19
C ILE A 7 5.09 7.73 7.80
N SER A 8 5.98 7.50 8.78
CA SER A 8 7.33 6.98 8.50
C SER A 8 7.28 5.62 7.82
N SER A 9 6.39 4.72 8.24
CA SER A 9 6.23 3.41 7.61
C SER A 9 5.75 3.51 6.16
N LEU A 10 4.75 4.36 5.88
CA LEU A 10 4.26 4.60 4.51
C LEU A 10 5.35 5.24 3.64
N ALA A 11 6.12 6.17 4.19
CA ALA A 11 7.25 6.79 3.49
C ALA A 11 8.33 5.77 3.12
N ASN A 12 8.62 4.81 4.00
CA ASN A 12 9.57 3.73 3.70
C ASN A 12 9.06 2.83 2.57
N GLN A 13 7.78 2.42 2.60
CA GLN A 13 7.18 1.62 1.52
C GLN A 13 7.16 2.37 0.18
N LEU A 14 6.93 3.69 0.19
CA LEU A 14 7.03 4.55 -1.00
C LEU A 14 8.46 4.57 -1.57
N ASN A 15 9.48 4.69 -0.71
CA ASN A 15 10.88 4.66 -1.15
C ASN A 15 11.24 3.29 -1.76
N GLU A 16 10.75 2.19 -1.19
CA GLU A 16 10.94 0.85 -1.75
C GLU A 16 10.27 0.71 -3.12
N LEU A 17 9.03 1.18 -3.26
CA LEU A 17 8.32 1.22 -4.54
C LEU A 17 9.14 1.98 -5.61
N GLN A 18 9.65 3.16 -5.28
CA GLN A 18 10.49 3.96 -6.18
C GLN A 18 11.76 3.23 -6.60
N SER A 19 12.42 2.53 -5.67
CA SER A 19 13.60 1.72 -5.94
C SER A 19 13.31 0.60 -6.96
N TYR A 20 12.22 -0.15 -6.77
CA TYR A 20 11.84 -1.22 -7.69
C TYR A 20 11.43 -0.70 -9.07
N LEU A 21 10.74 0.44 -9.14
CA LEU A 21 10.42 1.10 -10.41
C LEU A 21 11.69 1.56 -11.15
N GLY A 22 12.70 2.08 -10.44
CA GLY A 22 13.99 2.45 -11.03
C GLY A 22 14.74 1.25 -11.61
N GLN A 23 14.70 0.10 -10.93
CA GLN A 23 15.35 -1.14 -11.37
C GLN A 23 14.64 -1.86 -12.53
N ALA A 24 13.35 -1.59 -12.73
CA ALA A 24 12.56 -2.20 -13.81
C ALA A 24 13.10 -1.90 -15.21
N SER A 25 13.86 -0.81 -15.37
CA SER A 25 14.56 -0.45 -16.60
C SER A 25 15.59 -1.50 -17.06
N GLY A 26 16.19 -2.26 -16.13
CA GLY A 26 17.21 -3.27 -16.43
C GLY A 26 16.79 -4.73 -16.23
N ARG A 27 15.75 -5.01 -15.42
CA ARG A 27 15.21 -6.36 -15.17
C ARG A 27 13.69 -6.30 -14.99
N PRO A 28 12.92 -6.21 -16.08
CA PRO A 28 11.53 -5.74 -16.04
C PRO A 28 10.58 -6.64 -15.26
N SER A 29 10.65 -7.97 -15.40
CA SER A 29 9.58 -8.83 -14.86
C SER A 29 9.53 -8.92 -13.33
N LYS A 30 10.67 -9.11 -12.67
CA LYS A 30 10.71 -9.26 -11.19
C LYS A 30 10.51 -7.93 -10.49
N ALA A 31 11.18 -6.87 -10.95
CA ALA A 31 11.11 -5.56 -10.32
C ALA A 31 9.72 -4.93 -10.47
N VAL A 32 9.07 -5.08 -11.62
CA VAL A 32 7.69 -4.62 -11.82
C VAL A 32 6.72 -5.37 -10.92
N ARG A 33 6.86 -6.68 -10.76
CA ARG A 33 5.97 -7.47 -9.88
C ARG A 33 6.09 -7.04 -8.42
N GLU A 34 7.32 -6.80 -7.93
CA GLU A 34 7.52 -6.30 -6.57
C GLU A 34 6.99 -4.86 -6.40
N ALA A 35 7.19 -3.99 -7.39
CA ALA A 35 6.60 -2.65 -7.39
C ALA A 35 5.06 -2.70 -7.32
N GLN A 36 4.43 -3.58 -8.11
CA GLN A 36 2.97 -3.77 -8.08
C GLN A 36 2.49 -4.27 -6.71
N ARG A 37 3.19 -5.23 -6.10
CA ARG A 37 2.88 -5.73 -4.76
C ARG A 37 2.97 -4.62 -3.71
N ILE A 38 4.08 -3.87 -3.67
CA ILE A 38 4.28 -2.79 -2.69
C ILE A 38 3.25 -1.68 -2.89
N ALA A 39 2.94 -1.30 -4.14
CA ALA A 39 1.90 -0.33 -4.44
C ALA A 39 0.53 -0.79 -3.91
N ALA A 40 0.23 -2.09 -4.03
CA ALA A 40 -1.03 -2.66 -3.55
C ALA A 40 -1.12 -2.66 -2.01
N GLU A 41 -0.04 -3.05 -1.33
CA GLU A 41 0.05 -3.00 0.14
C GLU A 41 -0.03 -1.58 0.69
N LEU A 42 0.62 -0.62 0.02
CA LEU A 42 0.56 0.79 0.37
C LEU A 42 -0.87 1.34 0.22
N ALA A 43 -1.53 1.05 -0.90
CA ALA A 43 -2.91 1.47 -1.15
C ALA A 43 -3.87 0.91 -0.09
N PHE A 44 -3.75 -0.37 0.25
CA PHE A 44 -4.54 -1.00 1.30
C PHE A 44 -4.29 -0.38 2.68
N SER A 45 -3.03 -0.13 3.03
CA SER A 45 -2.67 0.48 4.31
C SER A 45 -3.18 1.91 4.43
N LEU A 46 -3.12 2.68 3.34
CA LEU A 46 -3.63 4.04 3.27
C LEU A 46 -5.16 4.08 3.36
N GLU A 47 -5.85 3.20 2.63
CA GLU A 47 -7.31 3.09 2.66
C GLU A 47 -7.80 2.70 4.07
N ASN A 48 -7.18 1.71 4.72
CA ASN A 48 -7.53 1.36 6.10
C ASN A 48 -7.30 2.51 7.08
N TRP A 49 -6.20 3.25 6.92
CA TRP A 49 -5.93 4.40 7.78
C TRP A 49 -6.94 5.53 7.52
N HIS A 50 -7.36 5.74 6.28
CA HIS A 50 -8.41 6.70 5.94
C HIS A 50 -9.74 6.34 6.60
N LEU A 51 -10.17 5.07 6.50
CA LEU A 51 -11.41 4.59 7.12
C LEU A 51 -11.36 4.64 8.66
N GLU A 52 -10.19 4.38 9.26
CA GLU A 52 -9.99 4.57 10.70
C GLU A 52 -10.10 6.04 11.10
N THR A 53 -9.54 6.95 10.29
CA THR A 53 -9.59 8.40 10.53
C THR A 53 -11.01 8.95 10.38
N LEU A 54 -11.81 8.36 9.49
CA LEU A 54 -13.25 8.62 9.35
C LEU A 54 -14.11 7.94 10.42
N HIS A 55 -13.49 7.21 11.37
CA HIS A 55 -14.16 6.46 12.42
C HIS A 55 -15.18 5.43 11.91
N ILE A 56 -14.98 4.90 10.70
CA ILE A 56 -15.86 3.88 10.12
C ILE A 56 -15.63 2.54 10.87
N PRO A 57 -16.70 1.91 11.41
CA PRO A 57 -16.62 0.61 12.07
C PRO A 57 -16.06 -0.47 11.13
N GLU A 58 -15.25 -1.39 11.65
CA GLU A 58 -14.62 -2.45 10.85
C GLU A 58 -15.61 -3.30 10.06
N THR A 59 -16.79 -3.54 10.63
CA THR A 59 -17.91 -4.28 10.01
C THR A 59 -18.44 -3.60 8.75
N GLU A 60 -18.30 -2.27 8.65
CA GLU A 60 -18.83 -1.47 7.55
C GLU A 60 -17.77 -1.12 6.50
N ARG A 61 -16.48 -1.27 6.84
CA ARG A 61 -15.36 -0.93 5.94
C ARG A 61 -15.41 -1.66 4.61
N GLY A 62 -15.99 -2.86 4.57
CA GLY A 62 -16.17 -3.63 3.33
C GLY A 62 -16.93 -2.87 2.24
N HIS A 63 -17.84 -1.97 2.60
CA HIS A 63 -18.61 -1.17 1.64
C HIS A 63 -17.82 -0.03 1.00
N TYR A 64 -16.73 0.39 1.64
CA TYR A 64 -15.91 1.52 1.20
C TYR A 64 -14.57 1.09 0.59
N ARG A 65 -14.25 -0.20 0.65
CA ARG A 65 -13.00 -0.74 0.10
C ARG A 65 -13.08 -0.87 -1.40
N THR A 66 -12.09 -0.32 -2.08
CA THR A 66 -11.89 -0.52 -3.50
C THR A 66 -11.17 -1.85 -3.72
N GLN A 67 -11.65 -2.67 -4.67
CA GLN A 67 -10.94 -3.90 -5.03
C GLN A 67 -9.61 -3.56 -5.70
N ASN A 68 -8.50 -4.03 -5.11
CA ASN A 68 -7.18 -3.93 -5.71
C ASN A 68 -6.76 -5.30 -6.26
N PRO A 69 -6.69 -5.49 -7.59
CA PRO A 69 -6.40 -6.79 -8.19
C PRO A 69 -4.97 -7.28 -7.93
N TYR A 70 -4.08 -6.40 -7.47
CA TYR A 70 -2.70 -6.72 -7.12
C TYR A 70 -2.51 -6.93 -5.61
N TYR A 71 -3.56 -6.72 -4.81
CA TYR A 71 -3.54 -6.99 -3.38
C TYR A 71 -4.03 -8.42 -3.12
N SER A 72 -3.09 -9.32 -2.85
CA SER A 72 -3.39 -10.62 -2.25
C SER A 72 -3.17 -10.52 -0.75
N ALA A 73 -4.25 -10.51 0.04
CA ALA A 73 -4.14 -10.73 1.47
C ALA A 73 -3.54 -12.12 1.68
N HIS A 74 -2.27 -12.18 2.09
CA HIS A 74 -1.58 -13.41 2.45
C HIS A 74 -1.97 -13.87 3.87
#